data_AF-A0A2A4YY33-F1
#
_entry.id   AF-A0A2A4YY33-F1
#
_cell.length_a   1.000
_cell.length_b   1.000
_cell.length_c   1.000
_cell.angle_alpha   90.00
_cell.angle_beta   90.00
_cell.angle_gamma   90.00
#
_symmetry.space_group_name_H-M   'P 1'
#
loop_
_entity.id
_entity.type
_entity.pdbx_description
1 polymer ?
#
loop_
_entity_poly.entity_id
_entity_poly.type
_entity_poly.pdbx_seq_one_letter_code
_entity_poly.pdbx_strand_id
1 'polypeptide(L)'
;MIKQLILLIQVLGLFFYQLMFTGDLTVTQKVPDSIIQGKEAVVEITINKGDISGFAKVQQIFPAGFTVEPIETKGATFSFKDNKLKFIWMALPVEEEFTISYKIIPNENTTGNFSLGGKFSFISESERKNVEITVANFNVSSEPLITEEIPEEPVVEEIAEIIEEPPVEEVIEEEPVVEENILKIASINCNRTIENIEGRKYKVTIEINKQGIEGFAKITEDIPEGFTASENDSKGGVFSFKENTAKILWMAIPSGDTYTIVYNLEANSTTENGDYNIKGDYSYLDNDITSKYTIDGSGFDLNVAELVVEEVVEEEPEEETIAVVEAVEEPVVEEVVEEPVVADNLNEVTSTPNPEHGVTYKVQVGAGHKTVPATYFNTKFNLKDNVSTMNHEGWIKYLVGSFNEYKSARDKRNKVRNNVKTAFVTAYNSGTRITVQEALMISNQKWYK
;
A
#
# COMPACT_ATOMS: atom_id res chain seq x y z
N MET A 1 59.48 1.72 -8.56
CA MET A 1 59.12 1.59 -7.13
C MET A 1 58.33 2.79 -6.60
N ILE A 2 58.76 4.05 -6.78
CA ILE A 2 58.01 5.23 -6.30
C ILE A 2 56.57 5.31 -6.86
N LYS A 3 56.36 4.96 -8.14
CA LYS A 3 55.04 4.98 -8.79
C LYS A 3 54.09 3.91 -8.25
N GLN A 4 54.62 2.75 -7.86
CA GLN A 4 53.84 1.65 -7.26
C GLN A 4 53.46 1.99 -5.81
N LEU A 5 54.32 2.72 -5.10
CA LEU A 5 54.02 3.22 -3.75
C LEU A 5 52.90 4.28 -3.76
N ILE A 6 52.91 5.19 -4.73
CA ILE A 6 51.85 6.19 -4.90
C ILE A 6 50.51 5.52 -5.26
N LEU A 7 50.53 4.52 -6.15
CA LEU A 7 49.33 3.74 -6.50
C LEU A 7 48.77 2.99 -5.27
N LEU A 8 49.64 2.38 -4.47
CA LEU A 8 49.24 1.70 -3.24
C LEU A 8 48.60 2.65 -2.23
N ILE A 9 49.14 3.87 -2.05
CA ILE A 9 48.58 4.88 -1.16
C ILE A 9 47.23 5.40 -1.66
N GLN A 10 47.03 5.51 -2.98
CA GLN A 10 45.73 5.90 -3.55
C GLN A 10 44.68 4.80 -3.39
N VAL A 11 45.07 3.52 -3.56
CA VAL A 11 44.18 2.37 -3.33
C VAL A 11 43.83 2.22 -1.85
N LEU A 12 44.80 2.40 -0.94
CA LEU A 12 44.54 2.45 0.50
C LEU A 12 43.69 3.66 0.88
N GLY A 13 43.89 4.80 0.24
CA GLY A 13 43.07 6.00 0.43
C GLY A 13 41.61 5.77 0.01
N LEU A 14 41.37 5.06 -1.10
CA LEU A 14 40.04 4.63 -1.52
C LEU A 14 39.41 3.62 -0.56
N PHE A 15 40.21 2.70 -0.01
CA PHE A 15 39.76 1.72 0.98
C PHE A 15 39.41 2.38 2.33
N PHE A 16 40.20 3.37 2.76
CA PHE A 16 39.91 4.18 3.96
C PHE A 16 38.77 5.18 3.73
N TYR A 17 38.55 5.65 2.50
CA TYR A 17 37.38 6.45 2.15
C TYR A 17 36.08 5.64 2.31
N GLN A 18 36.05 4.38 1.85
CA GLN A 18 34.91 3.48 2.12
C GLN A 18 34.68 3.22 3.62
N LEU A 19 35.75 3.18 4.41
CA LEU A 19 35.67 2.94 5.86
C LEU A 19 35.23 4.19 6.67
N MET A 20 35.40 5.39 6.12
CA MET A 20 35.05 6.66 6.80
C MET A 20 33.77 7.31 6.26
N PHE A 21 33.24 6.85 5.12
CA PHE A 21 32.02 7.39 4.46
C PHE A 21 30.87 6.39 4.37
N THR A 22 30.93 5.27 5.08
CA THR A 22 29.74 4.46 5.34
C THR A 22 29.13 4.96 6.64
N GLY A 23 28.05 5.75 6.55
CA GLY A 23 27.23 6.03 7.72
C GLY A 23 26.68 4.71 8.23
N ASP A 24 27.27 4.17 9.30
CA ASP A 24 26.81 2.91 9.87
C ASP A 24 25.33 3.07 10.26
N LEU A 25 24.48 2.21 9.71
CA LEU A 25 23.07 2.15 10.10
C LEU A 25 23.01 1.92 11.62
N THR A 26 22.49 2.91 12.35
CA THR A 26 22.31 2.81 13.80
C THR A 26 20.85 3.02 14.17
N VAL A 27 20.40 2.24 15.15
CA VAL A 27 19.06 2.35 15.72
C VAL A 27 19.18 2.42 17.22
N THR A 28 18.84 3.57 17.78
CA THR A 28 18.93 3.84 19.22
C THR A 28 17.54 4.07 19.78
N GLN A 29 17.33 3.65 21.02
CA GLN A 29 16.07 3.88 21.73
C GLN A 29 16.33 4.60 23.05
N LYS A 30 15.38 5.45 23.44
CA LYS A 30 15.38 6.16 24.71
C LYS A 30 14.08 5.85 25.44
N VAL A 31 14.21 5.20 26.58
CA VAL A 31 13.11 4.81 27.46
C VAL A 31 13.36 5.47 28.83
N PRO A 32 12.35 6.06 29.49
CA PRO A 32 12.51 6.59 30.85
C PRO A 32 12.89 5.48 31.83
N ASP A 33 13.85 5.75 32.72
CA ASP A 33 14.32 4.75 33.70
C ASP A 33 13.25 4.36 34.72
N SER A 34 12.29 5.26 34.97
CA SER A 34 11.19 5.07 35.92
C SER A 34 9.88 5.62 35.36
N ILE A 35 8.80 4.87 35.51
CA ILE A 35 7.45 5.18 35.04
C ILE A 35 6.48 4.96 36.19
N ILE A 36 5.56 5.91 36.40
CA ILE A 36 4.50 5.75 37.39
C ILE A 36 3.35 4.97 36.73
N GLN A 37 2.84 3.98 37.45
CA GLN A 37 1.65 3.23 37.05
C GLN A 37 0.49 4.15 36.65
N GLY A 38 -0.21 3.81 35.56
CA GLY A 38 -1.34 4.59 35.05
C GLY A 38 -0.96 5.93 34.39
N LYS A 39 0.30 6.38 34.49
CA LYS A 39 0.77 7.58 33.79
C LYS A 39 1.39 7.21 32.45
N GLU A 40 1.29 8.14 31.49
CA GLU A 40 1.95 7.99 30.20
C GLU A 40 3.44 8.33 30.28
N ALA A 41 4.26 7.54 29.60
CA ALA A 41 5.68 7.78 29.41
C ALA A 41 6.01 7.73 27.91
N VAL A 42 6.91 8.59 27.46
CA VAL A 42 7.29 8.67 26.03
C VAL A 42 8.55 7.84 25.78
N VAL A 43 8.50 7.02 24.74
CA VAL A 43 9.65 6.29 24.20
C VAL A 43 9.99 6.86 22.83
N GLU A 44 11.27 7.09 22.59
CA GLU A 44 11.80 7.60 21.31
C GLU A 44 12.71 6.55 20.68
N ILE A 45 12.62 6.38 19.36
CA ILE A 45 13.53 5.56 18.57
C ILE A 45 14.12 6.43 17.46
N THR A 46 15.44 6.60 17.49
CA THR A 46 16.19 7.35 16.47
C THR A 46 16.88 6.37 15.55
N ILE A 47 16.59 6.49 14.25
CA ILE A 47 17.14 5.66 13.18
C ILE A 47 18.02 6.55 12.31
N ASN A 48 19.31 6.28 12.29
CA ASN A 48 20.24 6.83 11.32
C ASN A 48 20.44 5.78 10.23
N LYS A 49 19.82 6.00 9.06
CA LYS A 49 19.70 5.02 7.99
C LYS A 49 20.68 5.22 6.83
N GLY A 50 21.43 6.33 6.83
CA GLY A 50 22.21 6.75 5.66
C GLY A 50 21.37 6.72 4.38
N ASP A 51 21.88 6.03 3.36
CA ASP A 51 21.26 5.93 2.03
C ASP A 51 20.16 4.86 1.90
N ILE A 52 19.83 4.14 2.97
CA ILE A 52 18.80 3.10 2.92
C ILE A 52 17.45 3.75 2.58
N SER A 53 16.68 3.11 1.70
CA SER A 53 15.38 3.58 1.25
C SER A 53 14.40 2.41 1.08
N GLY A 54 13.13 2.72 0.82
CA GLY A 54 12.11 1.70 0.60
C GLY A 54 11.58 1.08 1.90
N PHE A 55 11.23 -0.20 1.84
CA PHE A 55 10.47 -0.87 2.90
C PHE A 55 11.30 -1.10 4.16
N ALA A 56 10.74 -0.73 5.30
CA ALA A 56 11.35 -0.98 6.61
C ALA A 56 10.30 -1.23 7.69
N LYS A 57 10.73 -1.85 8.79
CA LYS A 57 9.88 -2.14 9.94
C LYS A 57 10.67 -2.03 11.24
N VAL A 58 10.17 -1.26 12.20
CA VAL A 58 10.53 -1.41 13.62
C VAL A 58 9.56 -2.37 14.27
N GLN A 59 10.07 -3.30 15.08
CA GLN A 59 9.26 -4.19 15.89
C GLN A 59 9.85 -4.32 17.30
N GLN A 60 9.03 -4.09 18.33
CA GLN A 60 9.38 -4.33 19.73
C GLN A 60 8.35 -5.25 20.39
N ILE A 61 8.80 -6.06 21.34
CA ILE A 61 7.94 -6.96 22.11
C ILE A 61 7.82 -6.38 23.51
N PHE A 62 6.60 -6.04 23.90
CA PHE A 62 6.28 -5.52 25.22
C PHE A 62 5.96 -6.67 26.18
N PRO A 63 6.32 -6.52 27.47
CA PRO A 63 5.73 -7.31 28.53
C PRO A 63 4.22 -7.10 28.60
N ALA A 64 3.51 -8.01 29.27
CA ALA A 64 2.08 -7.82 29.51
C ALA A 64 1.81 -6.60 30.39
N GLY A 65 0.64 -5.99 30.22
CA GLY A 65 0.17 -4.90 31.07
C GLY A 65 0.58 -3.48 30.63
N PHE A 66 0.97 -3.32 29.36
CA PHE A 66 1.25 -2.03 28.75
C PHE A 66 0.26 -1.75 27.60
N THR A 67 -0.26 -0.53 27.57
CA THR A 67 -0.92 0.03 26.39
C THR A 67 0.06 0.94 25.67
N VAL A 68 0.03 0.93 24.33
CA VAL A 68 0.97 1.71 23.50
C VAL A 68 0.22 2.47 22.42
N GLU A 69 0.49 3.77 22.30
CA GLU A 69 -0.14 4.66 21.32
C GLU A 69 0.92 5.50 20.58
N PRO A 70 0.80 5.71 19.25
CA PRO A 70 1.80 6.43 18.47
C PRO A 70 1.72 7.95 18.74
N ILE A 71 2.86 8.63 18.68
CA ILE A 71 2.95 10.11 18.74
C ILE A 71 3.47 10.65 17.40
N GLU A 72 4.72 10.33 17.06
CA GLU A 72 5.34 10.68 15.78
C GLU A 72 5.75 9.40 15.06
N THR A 73 5.27 9.24 13.83
CA THR A 73 5.44 7.99 13.06
C THR A 73 6.37 8.17 11.87
N LYS A 74 6.67 9.41 11.47
CA LYS A 74 7.45 9.72 10.26
C LYS A 74 6.96 8.92 9.04
N GLY A 75 5.64 8.84 8.87
CA GLY A 75 5.00 8.16 7.74
C GLY A 75 4.88 6.63 7.87
N ALA A 76 5.28 6.03 9.00
CA ALA A 76 5.00 4.63 9.25
C ALA A 76 3.52 4.37 9.60
N THR A 77 3.02 3.22 9.18
CA THR A 77 1.80 2.64 9.75
C THR A 77 2.14 2.02 11.11
N PHE A 78 1.45 2.46 12.15
CA PHE A 78 1.57 1.92 13.51
C PHE A 78 0.57 0.78 13.75
N SER A 79 1.01 -0.24 14.49
CA SER A 79 0.11 -1.24 15.08
C SER A 79 0.67 -1.77 16.39
N PHE A 80 -0.22 -2.06 17.35
CA PHE A 80 0.11 -2.74 18.59
C PHE A 80 -0.93 -3.85 18.82
N LYS A 81 -0.49 -5.11 18.74
CA LYS A 81 -1.34 -6.29 18.90
C LYS A 81 -0.52 -7.43 19.50
N ASP A 82 -1.09 -8.22 20.39
CA ASP A 82 -0.44 -9.36 21.05
C ASP A 82 0.89 -8.95 21.72
N ASN A 83 0.88 -7.78 22.37
CA ASN A 83 2.02 -7.10 22.97
C ASN A 83 3.20 -6.84 22.01
N LYS A 84 2.96 -6.85 20.69
CA LYS A 84 3.98 -6.56 19.68
C LYS A 84 3.66 -5.20 19.05
N LEU A 85 4.56 -4.25 19.26
CA LEU A 85 4.55 -2.97 18.57
C LEU A 85 5.21 -3.12 17.20
N LYS A 86 4.61 -2.53 16.17
CA LYS A 86 5.19 -2.44 14.83
C LYS A 86 4.98 -1.04 14.24
N PHE A 87 6.05 -0.46 13.72
CA PHE A 87 6.00 0.64 12.75
C PHE A 87 6.46 0.11 11.41
N ILE A 88 5.68 0.30 10.34
CA ILE A 88 5.97 -0.21 9.00
C ILE A 88 6.00 0.94 8.01
N TRP A 89 7.12 1.10 7.32
CA TRP A 89 7.28 2.03 6.20
C TRP A 89 7.21 1.27 4.89
N MET A 90 6.38 1.77 3.97
CA MET A 90 6.48 1.39 2.55
C MET A 90 7.71 2.05 1.90
N ALA A 91 8.00 3.28 2.32
CA ALA A 91 9.21 4.03 1.98
C ALA A 91 9.69 4.77 3.23
N LEU A 92 10.97 4.60 3.59
CA LEU A 92 11.61 5.37 4.65
C LEU A 92 11.61 6.88 4.33
N PRO A 93 11.62 7.75 5.36
CA PRO A 93 11.80 9.20 5.19
C PRO A 93 13.03 9.54 4.34
N VAL A 94 13.00 10.69 3.66
CA VAL A 94 14.14 11.15 2.85
C VAL A 94 15.32 11.56 3.73
N GLU A 95 15.05 12.00 4.96
CA GLU A 95 16.04 12.35 5.99
C GLU A 95 16.96 11.14 6.30
N GLU A 96 18.28 11.34 6.30
CA GLU A 96 19.25 10.28 6.65
C GLU A 96 19.10 9.82 8.11
N GLU A 97 18.64 10.72 8.98
CA GLU A 97 18.32 10.44 10.37
C GLU A 97 16.91 10.95 10.69
N PHE A 98 16.11 10.11 11.33
CA PHE A 98 14.78 10.50 11.80
C PHE A 98 14.43 9.80 13.12
N THR A 99 13.57 10.44 13.90
CA THR A 99 13.08 9.92 15.17
C THR A 99 11.58 9.66 15.08
N ILE A 100 11.16 8.49 15.55
CA ILE A 100 9.76 8.18 15.86
C ILE A 100 9.54 8.15 17.37
N SER A 101 8.32 8.39 17.79
CA SER A 101 7.96 8.35 19.21
C SER A 101 6.57 7.78 19.43
N TYR A 102 6.39 7.18 20.60
CA TYR A 102 5.11 6.64 21.07
C TYR A 102 5.02 6.75 22.59
N LYS A 103 3.81 6.72 23.12
CA LYS A 103 3.58 6.65 24.57
C LYS A 103 3.29 5.23 25.01
N ILE A 104 3.77 4.90 26.20
CA ILE A 104 3.48 3.65 26.92
C ILE A 104 2.75 3.99 28.21
N ILE A 105 1.71 3.22 28.52
CA ILE A 105 0.85 3.40 29.69
C ILE A 105 0.78 2.05 30.42
N PRO A 106 1.48 1.89 31.55
CA PRO A 106 1.34 0.70 32.39
C PRO A 106 -0.04 0.68 33.05
N ASN A 107 -0.72 -0.46 33.04
CA ASN A 107 -2.01 -0.61 33.72
C ASN A 107 -1.86 -0.66 35.27
N GLU A 108 -3.00 -0.60 35.98
CA GLU A 108 -3.09 -0.60 37.45
C GLU A 108 -2.53 -1.83 38.17
N ASN A 109 -2.14 -2.88 37.44
CA ASN A 109 -1.49 -4.07 38.00
C ASN A 109 -0.03 -4.23 37.57
N THR A 110 0.49 -3.35 36.70
CA THR A 110 1.85 -3.41 36.19
C THR A 110 2.81 -2.67 37.11
N THR A 111 3.62 -3.40 37.88
CA THR A 111 4.73 -2.86 38.69
C THR A 111 5.96 -3.77 38.59
N GLY A 112 7.15 -3.23 38.88
CA GLY A 112 8.41 -3.97 38.88
C GLY A 112 9.38 -3.56 37.78
N ASN A 113 10.38 -4.41 37.52
CA ASN A 113 11.43 -4.13 36.55
C ASN A 113 11.12 -4.79 35.21
N PHE A 114 11.27 -4.03 34.13
CA PHE A 114 10.98 -4.46 32.77
C PHE A 114 12.16 -4.16 31.86
N SER A 115 12.24 -4.93 30.78
CA SER A 115 13.21 -4.74 29.71
C SER A 115 12.49 -4.63 28.37
N LEU A 116 12.87 -3.65 27.55
CA LEU A 116 12.31 -3.44 26.23
C LEU A 116 13.43 -3.52 25.19
N GLY A 117 13.34 -4.49 24.29
CA GLY A 117 14.23 -4.62 23.13
C GLY A 117 13.43 -4.63 21.84
N GLY A 118 14.12 -4.60 20.71
CA GLY A 118 13.47 -4.63 19.41
C GLY A 118 14.39 -4.95 18.26
N LYS A 119 13.82 -4.85 17.05
CA LYS A 119 14.55 -4.99 15.80
C LYS A 119 14.05 -3.98 14.78
N PHE A 120 14.98 -3.47 14.00
CA PHE A 120 14.74 -2.74 12.77
C PHE A 120 15.06 -3.64 11.59
N SER A 121 14.07 -3.95 10.75
CA SER A 121 14.20 -4.75 9.54
C SER A 121 14.07 -3.86 8.32
N PHE A 122 14.92 -4.01 7.31
CA PHE A 122 14.84 -3.26 6.05
C PHE A 122 15.22 -4.16 4.88
N ILE A 123 14.90 -3.73 3.66
CA ILE A 123 15.30 -4.41 2.44
C ILE A 123 16.50 -3.68 1.82
N SER A 124 17.58 -4.39 1.57
CA SER A 124 18.77 -3.89 0.90
C SER A 124 19.27 -4.96 -0.04
N GLU A 125 19.56 -4.59 -1.29
CA GLU A 125 20.01 -5.53 -2.33
C GLU A 125 19.02 -6.70 -2.54
N SER A 126 17.71 -6.42 -2.40
CA SER A 126 16.61 -7.40 -2.45
C SER A 126 16.59 -8.44 -1.32
N GLU A 127 17.43 -8.29 -0.30
CA GLU A 127 17.46 -9.14 0.88
C GLU A 127 16.98 -8.41 2.12
N ARG A 128 16.36 -9.14 3.05
CA ARG A 128 15.96 -8.59 4.36
C ARG A 128 17.18 -8.58 5.27
N LYS A 129 17.58 -7.38 5.69
CA LYS A 129 18.61 -7.16 6.72
C LYS A 129 17.95 -6.70 8.01
N ASN A 130 18.54 -7.03 9.15
CA ASN A 130 18.05 -6.66 10.48
C ASN A 130 19.15 -6.00 11.30
N VAL A 131 18.78 -4.98 12.07
CA VAL A 131 19.58 -4.37 13.13
C VAL A 131 18.81 -4.52 14.43
N GLU A 132 19.47 -5.01 15.47
CA GLU A 132 18.87 -5.12 16.80
C GLU A 132 18.84 -3.76 17.48
N ILE A 133 17.75 -3.48 18.19
CA ILE A 133 17.60 -2.30 19.03
C ILE A 133 18.03 -2.70 20.44
N THR A 134 19.07 -2.02 20.95
CA THR A 134 19.64 -2.29 22.27
C THR A 134 18.57 -2.32 23.36
N VAL A 135 18.59 -3.36 24.19
CA VAL A 135 17.63 -3.53 25.28
C VAL A 135 17.78 -2.40 26.31
N ALA A 136 16.69 -1.71 26.63
CA ALA A 136 16.61 -0.75 27.71
C ALA A 136 15.87 -1.35 28.91
N ASN A 137 16.32 -1.06 30.12
CA ASN A 137 15.68 -1.50 31.35
C ASN A 137 15.00 -0.29 32.01
N PHE A 138 13.81 -0.50 32.56
CA PHE A 138 13.06 0.54 33.26
C PHE A 138 12.25 -0.07 34.41
N ASN A 139 11.91 0.74 35.40
CA ASN A 139 11.07 0.35 36.53
C ASN A 139 9.68 0.98 36.42
N VAL A 140 8.64 0.24 36.77
CA VAL A 140 7.30 0.78 36.99
C VAL A 140 6.99 0.75 38.48
N SER A 141 6.76 1.92 39.06
CA SER A 141 6.39 2.08 40.47
C SER A 141 4.93 2.50 40.62
N SER A 142 4.30 2.09 41.71
CA SER A 142 3.04 2.68 42.15
C SER A 142 3.28 4.12 42.60
N GLU A 143 2.38 5.03 42.28
CA GLU A 143 2.39 6.39 42.82
C GLU A 143 2.34 6.27 44.36
N PRO A 144 3.25 6.90 45.13
CA PRO A 144 3.05 6.98 46.57
C PRO A 144 1.75 7.75 46.80
N LEU A 145 0.82 7.17 47.56
CA LEU A 145 -0.29 7.93 48.11
C LEU A 145 0.33 9.13 48.82
N ILE A 146 0.10 10.34 48.29
CA ILE A 146 0.52 11.57 48.93
C ILE A 146 -0.34 11.65 50.20
N THR A 147 0.22 11.17 51.31
CA THR A 147 -0.19 11.60 52.64
C THR A 147 0.09 13.11 52.66
N GLU A 148 -0.97 13.91 52.68
CA GLU A 148 -0.85 15.36 52.88
C GLU A 148 -0.04 15.62 54.16
N GLU A 149 1.15 16.20 54.01
CA GLU A 149 1.85 16.83 55.13
C GLU A 149 1.17 18.18 55.42
N ILE A 150 0.47 18.28 56.55
CA ILE A 150 0.34 19.53 57.32
C ILE A 150 0.42 19.14 58.82
N PRO A 151 0.91 20.03 59.72
CA PRO A 151 2.05 19.79 60.60
C PRO A 151 1.62 19.38 62.02
N GLU A 152 2.60 18.97 62.83
CA GLU A 152 2.47 18.69 64.27
C GLU A 152 1.76 19.83 65.05
N GLU A 153 0.78 19.49 65.90
CA GLU A 153 0.99 19.36 67.35
C GLU A 153 -0.25 18.78 68.07
N PRO A 154 -0.10 18.25 69.31
CA PRO A 154 -1.02 17.29 69.91
C PRO A 154 -2.09 17.97 70.78
N VAL A 155 -3.19 17.25 71.10
CA VAL A 155 -3.87 17.24 72.42
C VAL A 155 -5.05 16.25 72.40
N VAL A 156 -4.85 15.15 73.15
CA VAL A 156 -5.70 14.53 74.21
C VAL A 156 -7.23 14.38 74.05
N GLU A 157 -7.68 13.20 74.49
CA GLU A 157 -8.98 12.79 75.09
C GLU A 157 -10.07 12.12 74.23
N GLU A 158 -10.05 10.79 74.25
CA GLU A 158 -11.11 9.87 74.75
C GLU A 158 -12.58 10.26 74.55
N ILE A 159 -13.29 9.53 73.68
CA ILE A 159 -14.63 8.97 73.97
C ILE A 159 -15.00 7.85 72.98
N ALA A 160 -15.76 6.90 73.52
CA ALA A 160 -16.10 5.61 72.96
C ALA A 160 -17.31 5.62 72.00
N GLU A 161 -17.40 4.49 71.27
CA GLU A 161 -18.63 3.80 70.84
C GLU A 161 -19.43 4.40 69.67
N ILE A 162 -19.57 3.63 68.58
CA ILE A 162 -20.83 2.96 68.19
C ILE A 162 -20.66 2.30 66.79
N ILE A 163 -21.18 1.08 66.75
CA ILE A 163 -21.37 0.12 65.66
C ILE A 163 -22.21 0.73 64.51
N GLU A 164 -21.87 0.41 63.26
CA GLU A 164 -22.79 -0.18 62.26
C GLU A 164 -22.07 -0.47 60.93
N GLU A 165 -22.07 -1.75 60.54
CA GLU A 165 -21.74 -2.24 59.20
C GLU A 165 -22.92 -1.99 58.23
N PRO A 166 -22.64 -1.69 56.95
CA PRO A 166 -23.55 -2.06 55.87
C PRO A 166 -22.92 -3.10 54.92
N PRO A 167 -23.74 -3.76 54.08
CA PRO A 167 -23.64 -5.19 53.83
C PRO A 167 -22.69 -5.57 52.68
N VAL A 168 -22.24 -6.82 52.76
CA VAL A 168 -21.53 -7.58 51.72
C VAL A 168 -22.47 -7.80 50.52
N GLU A 169 -22.10 -7.27 49.36
CA GLU A 169 -22.66 -7.68 48.06
C GLU A 169 -21.85 -8.89 47.53
N GLU A 170 -22.53 -10.03 47.39
CA GLU A 170 -22.04 -11.18 46.63
C GLU A 170 -21.90 -10.79 45.15
N VAL A 171 -20.66 -10.82 44.63
CA VAL A 171 -20.40 -10.83 43.19
C VAL A 171 -19.94 -12.23 42.82
N ILE A 172 -20.74 -12.83 41.94
CA ILE A 172 -20.63 -14.19 41.39
C ILE A 172 -19.31 -14.33 40.63
N GLU A 173 -18.49 -15.30 41.03
CA GLU A 173 -17.37 -15.82 40.21
C GLU A 173 -17.95 -16.58 39.01
N GLU A 174 -17.77 -16.05 37.80
CA GLU A 174 -17.85 -16.86 36.59
C GLU A 174 -16.48 -17.50 36.35
N GLU A 175 -16.44 -18.83 36.40
CA GLU A 175 -15.28 -19.63 36.01
C GLU A 175 -14.86 -19.31 34.56
N PRO A 176 -13.57 -19.15 34.26
CA PRO A 176 -13.13 -18.95 32.90
C PRO A 176 -13.33 -20.24 32.09
N VAL A 177 -14.15 -20.15 31.05
CA VAL A 177 -14.26 -21.17 30.01
C VAL A 177 -12.89 -21.35 29.36
N VAL A 178 -12.29 -22.51 29.59
CA VAL A 178 -11.08 -22.96 28.91
C VAL A 178 -11.44 -23.25 27.46
N GLU A 179 -11.15 -22.31 26.56
CA GLU A 179 -11.12 -22.60 25.13
C GLU A 179 -9.94 -23.55 24.86
N GLU A 180 -10.26 -24.79 24.50
CA GLU A 180 -9.29 -25.78 24.04
C GLU A 180 -8.52 -25.21 22.85
N ASN A 181 -7.22 -25.03 23.05
CA ASN A 181 -6.28 -24.61 22.02
C ASN A 181 -6.03 -25.79 21.07
N ILE A 182 -6.93 -26.01 20.12
CA ILE A 182 -6.73 -26.95 19.02
C ILE A 182 -5.62 -26.36 18.14
N LEU A 183 -4.49 -27.07 18.04
CA LEU A 183 -3.41 -26.77 17.10
C LEU A 183 -3.99 -26.66 15.68
N LYS A 184 -4.17 -25.42 15.18
CA LYS A 184 -4.52 -25.13 13.78
C LYS A 184 -3.35 -25.61 12.91
N ILE A 185 -3.49 -26.78 12.30
CA ILE A 185 -2.54 -27.25 11.29
C ILE A 185 -2.77 -26.41 10.03
N ALA A 186 -1.74 -25.67 9.60
CA ALA A 186 -1.82 -24.87 8.39
C ALA A 186 -1.95 -25.77 7.16
N SER A 187 -3.00 -25.58 6.38
CA SER A 187 -3.19 -26.28 5.11
C SER A 187 -3.61 -25.28 4.03
N ILE A 188 -3.16 -25.52 2.79
CA ILE A 188 -3.49 -24.68 1.66
C ILE A 188 -3.59 -25.50 0.37
N ASN A 189 -4.55 -25.11 -0.46
CA ASN A 189 -4.69 -25.54 -1.83
C ASN A 189 -4.99 -24.32 -2.69
N CYS A 190 -4.36 -24.23 -3.86
CA CYS A 190 -4.62 -23.18 -4.83
C CYS A 190 -4.92 -23.80 -6.18
N ASN A 191 -6.03 -23.40 -6.79
CA ASN A 191 -6.42 -23.86 -8.13
C ASN A 191 -6.52 -22.67 -9.08
N ARG A 192 -5.79 -22.73 -10.20
CA ARG A 192 -5.78 -21.68 -11.22
C ARG A 192 -6.58 -22.11 -12.45
N THR A 193 -7.42 -21.21 -12.93
CA THR A 193 -8.18 -21.33 -14.18
C THR A 193 -7.87 -20.14 -15.09
N ILE A 194 -7.70 -20.39 -16.39
CA ILE A 194 -7.43 -19.38 -17.41
C ILE A 194 -8.55 -19.43 -18.45
N GLU A 195 -9.20 -18.30 -18.69
CA GLU A 195 -10.32 -18.16 -19.64
C GLU A 195 -9.97 -17.09 -20.68
N ASN A 196 -10.07 -17.42 -21.98
CA ASN A 196 -9.96 -16.41 -23.04
C ASN A 196 -11.25 -15.58 -23.08
N ILE A 197 -11.13 -14.27 -22.90
CA ILE A 197 -12.29 -13.36 -22.89
C ILE A 197 -12.54 -12.84 -24.30
N GLU A 198 -11.48 -12.32 -24.95
CA GLU A 198 -11.57 -11.72 -26.27
C GLU A 198 -10.18 -11.59 -26.90
N GLY A 199 -9.98 -12.26 -28.05
CA GLY A 199 -8.75 -12.16 -28.84
C GLY A 199 -7.50 -12.45 -28.01
N ARG A 200 -6.73 -11.40 -27.70
CA ARG A 200 -5.45 -11.47 -26.97
C ARG A 200 -5.60 -11.36 -25.45
N LYS A 201 -6.82 -11.29 -24.92
CA LYS A 201 -7.09 -11.07 -23.48
C LYS A 201 -7.64 -12.30 -22.79
N TYR A 202 -7.09 -12.58 -21.62
CA TYR A 202 -7.44 -13.70 -20.76
C TYR A 202 -7.75 -13.22 -19.35
N LYS A 203 -8.66 -13.93 -18.69
CA LYS A 203 -8.94 -13.82 -17.27
C LYS A 203 -8.25 -14.97 -16.56
N VAL A 204 -7.35 -14.66 -15.63
CA VAL A 204 -6.75 -15.67 -14.76
C VAL A 204 -7.41 -15.59 -13.39
N THR A 205 -7.98 -16.70 -12.95
CA THR A 205 -8.66 -16.85 -11.67
C THR A 205 -7.89 -17.84 -10.81
N ILE A 206 -7.54 -17.46 -9.58
CA ILE A 206 -6.94 -18.37 -8.59
C ILE A 206 -7.89 -18.49 -7.40
N GLU A 207 -8.41 -19.68 -7.17
CA GLU A 207 -9.15 -20.03 -5.96
C GLU A 207 -8.18 -20.52 -4.89
N ILE A 208 -8.20 -19.87 -3.72
CA ILE A 208 -7.36 -20.22 -2.58
C ILE A 208 -8.26 -20.80 -1.49
N ASN A 209 -8.01 -22.05 -1.13
CA ASN A 209 -8.61 -22.72 0.02
C ASN A 209 -7.54 -22.89 1.09
N LYS A 210 -7.75 -22.30 2.27
CA LYS A 210 -6.79 -22.26 3.38
C LYS A 210 -7.46 -22.61 4.71
N GLN A 211 -6.69 -23.24 5.58
CA GLN A 211 -7.02 -23.39 7.00
C GLN A 211 -5.79 -23.08 7.84
N GLY A 212 -5.97 -22.39 8.96
CA GLY A 212 -4.87 -22.07 9.88
C GLY A 212 -3.85 -21.05 9.37
N ILE A 213 -4.08 -20.43 8.21
CA ILE A 213 -3.22 -19.40 7.63
C ILE A 213 -3.91 -18.04 7.78
N GLU A 214 -3.19 -17.08 8.36
CA GLU A 214 -3.66 -15.72 8.62
C GLU A 214 -2.51 -14.71 8.40
N GLY A 215 -2.86 -13.43 8.24
CA GLY A 215 -1.86 -12.37 8.12
C GLY A 215 -1.19 -12.32 6.74
N PHE A 216 0.13 -12.47 6.70
CA PHE A 216 0.92 -12.19 5.51
C PHE A 216 0.93 -13.36 4.54
N ALA A 217 0.62 -13.08 3.27
CA ALA A 217 0.83 -14.02 2.19
C ALA A 217 1.24 -13.31 0.90
N LYS A 218 1.83 -14.07 -0.03
CA LYS A 218 2.26 -13.58 -1.32
C LYS A 218 2.01 -14.65 -2.39
N ILE A 219 1.31 -14.29 -3.46
CA ILE A 219 1.33 -15.07 -4.71
C ILE A 219 2.43 -14.51 -5.61
N THR A 220 3.18 -15.39 -6.26
CA THR A 220 4.13 -15.06 -7.32
C THR A 220 3.84 -15.97 -8.50
N GLU A 221 3.58 -15.40 -9.68
CA GLU A 221 3.26 -16.11 -10.91
C GLU A 221 4.27 -15.74 -12.00
N ASP A 222 4.88 -16.76 -12.59
CA ASP A 222 5.78 -16.66 -13.74
C ASP A 222 4.93 -16.65 -15.01
N ILE A 223 4.84 -15.46 -15.63
CA ILE A 223 4.05 -15.17 -16.81
C ILE A 223 4.93 -15.34 -18.07
N PRO A 224 4.49 -16.07 -19.10
CA PRO A 224 5.25 -16.23 -20.34
C PRO A 224 5.67 -14.91 -21.00
N GLU A 225 6.79 -14.93 -21.73
CA GLU A 225 7.23 -13.80 -22.54
C GLU A 225 6.17 -13.40 -23.57
N GLY A 226 6.08 -12.10 -23.87
CA GLY A 226 5.05 -11.57 -24.75
C GLY A 226 3.68 -11.38 -24.09
N PHE A 227 3.55 -11.58 -22.78
CA PHE A 227 2.32 -11.27 -22.06
C PHE A 227 2.54 -10.20 -20.99
N THR A 228 1.48 -9.44 -20.73
CA THR A 228 1.39 -8.49 -19.64
C THR A 228 0.29 -8.90 -18.68
N ALA A 229 0.54 -8.75 -17.38
CA ALA A 229 -0.46 -9.02 -16.34
C ALA A 229 -0.87 -7.72 -15.64
N SER A 230 -2.16 -7.57 -15.37
CA SER A 230 -2.72 -6.42 -14.65
C SER A 230 -3.73 -6.85 -13.59
N GLU A 231 -3.86 -6.03 -12.54
CA GLU A 231 -4.78 -6.30 -11.45
C GLU A 231 -6.25 -6.31 -11.92
N ASN A 232 -7.04 -7.25 -11.38
CA ASN A 232 -8.50 -7.23 -11.52
C ASN A 232 -9.17 -7.22 -10.13
N ASP A 233 -9.08 -8.32 -9.37
CA ASP A 233 -9.57 -8.42 -8.00
C ASP A 233 -8.57 -9.20 -7.13
N SER A 234 -7.73 -8.48 -6.39
CA SER A 234 -6.74 -9.07 -5.49
C SER A 234 -7.28 -9.34 -4.09
N LYS A 235 -8.57 -9.12 -3.81
CA LYS A 235 -9.15 -9.21 -2.45
C LYS A 235 -8.32 -8.46 -1.39
N GLY A 236 -7.92 -7.23 -1.71
CA GLY A 236 -7.12 -6.37 -0.82
C GLY A 236 -5.61 -6.64 -0.82
N GLY A 237 -5.12 -7.52 -1.70
CA GLY A 237 -3.70 -7.70 -1.95
C GLY A 237 -3.13 -6.60 -2.86
N VAL A 238 -1.84 -6.32 -2.74
CA VAL A 238 -1.12 -5.37 -3.60
C VAL A 238 -0.57 -6.11 -4.81
N PHE A 239 -1.11 -5.83 -5.99
CA PHE A 239 -0.62 -6.38 -7.25
C PHE A 239 0.60 -5.62 -7.79
N SER A 240 1.54 -6.34 -8.40
CA SER A 240 2.62 -5.77 -9.20
C SER A 240 3.02 -6.74 -10.31
N PHE A 241 3.48 -6.22 -11.44
CA PHE A 241 4.02 -7.01 -12.53
C PHE A 241 5.31 -6.38 -13.05
N LYS A 242 6.40 -7.16 -13.04
CA LYS A 242 7.72 -6.72 -13.55
C LYS A 242 8.50 -7.94 -13.98
N GLU A 243 9.27 -7.83 -15.07
CA GLU A 243 10.16 -8.92 -15.54
C GLU A 243 9.41 -10.25 -15.63
N ASN A 244 8.25 -10.24 -16.31
CA ASN A 244 7.44 -11.43 -16.53
C ASN A 244 6.94 -12.12 -15.24
N THR A 245 7.01 -11.43 -14.10
CA THR A 245 6.58 -11.96 -12.81
C THR A 245 5.43 -11.13 -12.26
N ALA A 246 4.26 -11.74 -12.07
CA ALA A 246 3.15 -11.12 -11.35
C ALA A 246 3.24 -11.47 -9.87
N LYS A 247 3.07 -10.48 -8.98
CA LYS A 247 3.09 -10.66 -7.53
C LYS A 247 1.87 -10.02 -6.91
N ILE A 248 1.23 -10.74 -6.00
CA ILE A 248 0.16 -10.21 -5.17
C ILE A 248 0.56 -10.38 -3.71
N LEU A 249 0.66 -9.29 -2.95
CA LEU A 249 1.11 -9.30 -1.57
C LEU A 249 0.01 -8.85 -0.61
N TRP A 250 -0.34 -9.69 0.34
CA TRP A 250 -1.27 -9.37 1.43
C TRP A 250 -0.50 -9.12 2.73
N MET A 251 -0.85 -8.03 3.42
CA MET A 251 -0.51 -7.83 4.83
C MET A 251 -1.46 -8.59 5.75
N ALA A 252 -2.72 -8.70 5.32
CA ALA A 252 -3.76 -9.50 5.94
C ALA A 252 -4.58 -10.16 4.82
N ILE A 253 -4.48 -11.47 4.70
CA ILE A 253 -5.32 -12.25 3.78
C ILE A 253 -6.78 -12.26 4.24
N PRO A 254 -7.74 -12.47 3.33
CA PRO A 254 -9.16 -12.59 3.70
C PRO A 254 -9.40 -13.58 4.84
N SER A 255 -10.30 -13.22 5.76
CA SER A 255 -10.60 -14.00 6.97
C SER A 255 -11.30 -15.33 6.67
N GLY A 256 -11.99 -15.45 5.54
CA GLY A 256 -12.62 -16.71 5.12
C GLY A 256 -11.61 -17.80 4.78
N ASP A 257 -12.03 -19.06 4.93
CA ASP A 257 -11.25 -20.24 4.57
C ASP A 257 -11.12 -20.38 3.04
N THR A 258 -11.96 -19.71 2.27
CA THR A 258 -11.86 -19.67 0.82
C THR A 258 -12.01 -18.26 0.30
N TYR A 259 -11.16 -17.88 -0.64
CA TYR A 259 -11.30 -16.64 -1.39
C TYR A 259 -10.69 -16.80 -2.78
N THR A 260 -11.21 -16.01 -3.72
CA THR A 260 -10.80 -16.07 -5.12
C THR A 260 -10.20 -14.73 -5.51
N ILE A 261 -9.06 -14.78 -6.20
CA ILE A 261 -8.41 -13.61 -6.77
C ILE A 261 -8.43 -13.71 -8.29
N VAL A 262 -8.41 -12.56 -8.95
CA VAL A 262 -8.47 -12.46 -10.40
C VAL A 262 -7.41 -11.46 -10.87
N TYR A 263 -6.69 -11.80 -11.93
CA TYR A 263 -5.88 -10.84 -12.68
C TYR A 263 -6.12 -11.01 -14.18
N ASN A 264 -5.91 -9.95 -14.94
CA ASN A 264 -6.02 -9.97 -16.40
C ASN A 264 -4.66 -10.28 -17.00
N LEU A 265 -4.66 -11.00 -18.11
CA LEU A 265 -3.48 -11.33 -18.89
C LEU A 265 -3.73 -10.92 -20.34
N GLU A 266 -2.82 -10.17 -20.95
CA GLU A 266 -2.94 -9.70 -22.33
C GLU A 266 -1.67 -10.00 -23.14
N ALA A 267 -1.85 -10.66 -24.28
CA ALA A 267 -0.76 -10.94 -25.21
C ALA A 267 -0.41 -9.69 -26.03
N ASN A 268 0.87 -9.35 -26.08
CA ASN A 268 1.40 -8.28 -26.91
C ASN A 268 1.08 -8.53 -28.40
N SER A 269 1.05 -7.48 -29.21
CA SER A 269 0.77 -7.56 -30.65
C SER A 269 1.76 -8.46 -31.40
N THR A 270 2.97 -8.64 -30.89
CA THR A 270 4.04 -9.44 -31.49
C THR A 270 4.10 -10.88 -30.99
N THR A 271 3.24 -11.27 -30.05
CA THR A 271 3.23 -12.63 -29.48
C THR A 271 2.71 -13.63 -30.51
N GLU A 272 3.48 -14.69 -30.76
CA GLU A 272 3.12 -15.71 -31.74
C GLU A 272 1.95 -16.58 -31.23
N ASN A 273 1.19 -17.16 -32.17
CA ASN A 273 0.18 -18.14 -31.79
C ASN A 273 0.87 -19.42 -31.28
N GLY A 274 0.33 -20.01 -30.21
CA GLY A 274 0.91 -21.21 -29.61
C GLY A 274 0.38 -21.51 -28.21
N ASP A 275 0.94 -22.55 -27.61
CA ASP A 275 0.56 -23.02 -26.27
C ASP A 275 1.48 -22.39 -25.23
N TYR A 276 0.87 -21.82 -24.19
CA TYR A 276 1.55 -21.12 -23.12
C TYR A 276 1.18 -21.71 -21.77
N ASN A 277 2.03 -21.52 -20.77
CA ASN A 277 1.78 -22.07 -19.45
C ASN A 277 2.25 -21.09 -18.36
N ILE A 278 1.38 -20.84 -17.38
CA ILE A 278 1.73 -20.05 -16.21
C ILE A 278 2.15 -21.02 -15.09
N LYS A 279 3.06 -20.62 -14.21
CA LYS A 279 3.41 -21.36 -12.97
C LYS A 279 3.49 -20.37 -11.83
N GLY A 280 3.37 -20.83 -10.60
CA GLY A 280 3.48 -19.90 -9.50
C GLY A 280 3.55 -20.56 -8.15
N ASP A 281 3.56 -19.71 -7.14
CA ASP A 281 3.71 -20.12 -5.76
C ASP A 281 2.91 -19.19 -4.83
N TYR A 282 2.33 -19.78 -3.80
CA TYR A 282 1.72 -19.09 -2.67
C TYR A 282 2.65 -19.22 -1.45
N SER A 283 3.23 -18.11 -1.01
CA SER A 283 4.07 -18.03 0.20
C SER A 283 3.28 -17.44 1.37
N TYR A 284 3.42 -17.97 2.57
CA TYR A 284 2.73 -17.50 3.78
C TYR A 284 3.61 -17.63 5.01
N LEU A 285 3.20 -17.00 6.10
CA LEU A 285 3.84 -17.19 7.40
C LEU A 285 3.10 -18.26 8.20
N ASP A 286 3.82 -19.30 8.60
CA ASP A 286 3.39 -20.31 9.56
C ASP A 286 4.32 -20.22 10.77
N ASN A 287 3.80 -19.82 11.93
CA ASN A 287 4.58 -19.61 13.16
C ASN A 287 5.83 -18.73 12.93
N ASP A 288 5.67 -17.62 12.21
CA ASP A 288 6.74 -16.68 11.80
C ASP A 288 7.81 -17.25 10.83
N ILE A 289 7.65 -18.49 10.36
CA ILE A 289 8.48 -19.13 9.34
C ILE A 289 7.81 -18.97 7.97
N THR A 290 8.59 -18.65 6.93
CA THR A 290 8.06 -18.58 5.58
C THR A 290 7.86 -19.98 5.03
N SER A 291 6.60 -20.34 4.80
CA SER A 291 6.17 -21.56 4.14
C SER A 291 5.72 -21.25 2.71
N LYS A 292 5.84 -22.23 1.82
CA LYS A 292 5.61 -22.06 0.38
C LYS A 292 4.82 -23.25 -0.16
N TYR A 293 3.76 -22.95 -0.90
CA TYR A 293 2.95 -23.91 -1.65
C TYR A 293 3.10 -23.61 -3.14
N THR A 294 3.44 -24.61 -3.94
CA THR A 294 3.57 -24.46 -5.39
C THR A 294 2.21 -24.63 -6.05
N ILE A 295 1.86 -23.69 -6.92
CA ILE A 295 0.64 -23.70 -7.73
C ILE A 295 0.99 -24.40 -9.05
N ASP A 296 0.31 -25.52 -9.32
CA ASP A 296 0.56 -26.33 -10.51
C ASP A 296 0.37 -25.55 -11.81
N GLY A 297 1.16 -25.91 -12.83
CA GLY A 297 1.12 -25.27 -14.14
C GLY A 297 -0.25 -25.36 -14.82
N SER A 298 -0.73 -24.25 -15.37
CA SER A 298 -1.98 -24.18 -16.15
C SER A 298 -1.66 -23.69 -17.55
N GLY A 299 -1.92 -24.55 -18.53
CA GLY A 299 -1.75 -24.26 -19.95
C GLY A 299 -2.92 -23.48 -20.54
N PHE A 300 -2.65 -22.66 -21.56
CA PHE A 300 -3.65 -21.94 -22.36
C PHE A 300 -3.10 -21.62 -23.75
N ASP A 301 -3.99 -21.49 -24.74
CA ASP A 301 -3.59 -21.35 -26.15
C ASP A 301 -3.88 -19.92 -26.66
N LEU A 302 -2.93 -19.33 -27.38
CA LEU A 302 -3.13 -18.10 -28.15
C LEU A 302 -3.34 -18.44 -29.62
N ASN A 303 -4.51 -18.11 -30.16
CA ASN A 303 -4.83 -18.32 -31.57
C ASN A 303 -5.57 -17.11 -32.14
N VAL A 304 -4.80 -16.15 -32.65
CA VAL A 304 -5.32 -14.97 -33.34
C VAL A 304 -5.20 -15.19 -34.84
N ALA A 305 -6.33 -15.22 -35.55
CA ALA A 305 -6.32 -15.27 -37.01
C ALA A 305 -5.67 -13.99 -37.58
N GLU A 306 -4.63 -14.12 -38.40
CA GLU A 306 -4.08 -13.00 -39.15
C GLU A 306 -5.15 -12.42 -40.07
N LEU A 307 -5.41 -11.11 -39.97
CA LEU A 307 -6.06 -10.39 -41.06
C LEU A 307 -5.05 -10.30 -42.20
N VAL A 308 -5.22 -11.16 -43.21
CA VAL A 308 -4.49 -11.07 -44.47
C VAL A 308 -4.80 -9.71 -45.08
N VAL A 309 -3.84 -8.78 -45.00
CA VAL A 309 -3.88 -7.55 -45.79
C VAL A 309 -3.57 -7.99 -47.22
N GLU A 310 -4.59 -8.01 -48.09
CA GLU A 310 -4.38 -8.12 -49.52
C GLU A 310 -3.45 -6.97 -49.96
N GLU A 311 -2.23 -7.34 -50.34
CA GLU A 311 -1.26 -6.44 -50.96
C GLU A 311 -1.82 -6.05 -52.33
N VAL A 312 -2.46 -4.88 -52.41
CA VAL A 312 -2.79 -4.25 -53.69
C VAL A 312 -1.47 -3.82 -54.31
N VAL A 313 -1.01 -4.60 -55.28
CA VAL A 313 0.13 -4.29 -56.14
C VAL A 313 -0.18 -3.00 -56.89
N GLU A 314 0.47 -1.91 -56.50
CA GLU A 314 0.47 -0.65 -57.23
C GLU A 314 1.43 -0.81 -58.43
N GLU A 315 0.87 -1.00 -59.63
CA GLU A 315 1.64 -0.98 -60.88
C GLU A 315 2.13 0.47 -61.13
N GLU A 316 3.45 0.63 -61.32
CA GLU A 316 4.06 1.86 -61.83
C GLU A 316 3.48 2.22 -63.21
N PRO A 317 3.06 3.47 -63.46
CA PRO A 317 2.76 3.90 -64.82
C PRO A 317 4.05 4.32 -65.53
N GLU A 318 4.26 3.74 -66.72
CA GLU A 318 5.26 4.18 -67.70
C GLU A 318 5.06 5.66 -68.09
N GLU A 319 6.18 6.37 -68.25
CA GLU A 319 6.24 7.71 -68.82
C GLU A 319 5.75 7.72 -70.27
N GLU A 320 4.70 8.49 -70.56
CA GLU A 320 4.48 9.06 -71.89
C GLU A 320 4.38 10.59 -71.82
N THR A 321 5.31 11.23 -72.50
CA THR A 321 5.30 12.65 -72.86
C THR A 321 4.18 12.94 -73.87
N ILE A 322 3.46 14.07 -73.76
CA ILE A 322 3.07 15.00 -74.85
C ILE A 322 2.48 16.30 -74.26
N ALA A 323 2.61 17.39 -75.01
CA ALA A 323 2.62 18.81 -74.67
C ALA A 323 1.29 19.55 -74.43
N VAL A 324 1.39 20.59 -73.58
CA VAL A 324 0.89 21.99 -73.65
C VAL A 324 -0.44 22.26 -74.37
N VAL A 325 -1.48 22.75 -73.66
CA VAL A 325 -2.13 24.08 -73.87
C VAL A 325 -3.02 24.54 -72.69
N GLU A 326 -2.83 25.81 -72.34
CA GLU A 326 -3.72 26.87 -71.82
C GLU A 326 -4.71 26.74 -70.63
N ALA A 327 -4.68 27.85 -69.88
CA ALA A 327 -5.46 28.28 -68.73
C ALA A 327 -6.97 28.42 -68.98
N VAL A 328 -7.77 28.42 -67.91
CA VAL A 328 -8.66 29.53 -67.48
C VAL A 328 -9.30 29.19 -66.12
N GLU A 329 -9.08 30.12 -65.18
CA GLU A 329 -9.90 30.63 -64.05
C GLU A 329 -10.77 29.74 -63.13
N GLU A 330 -10.58 30.01 -61.82
CA GLU A 330 -11.47 29.93 -60.64
C GLU A 330 -12.92 30.42 -60.92
N PRO A 331 -13.96 30.29 -60.03
CA PRO A 331 -13.83 30.31 -58.55
C PRO A 331 -14.93 29.63 -57.66
N VAL A 332 -14.60 29.52 -56.36
CA VAL A 332 -15.39 29.93 -55.17
C VAL A 332 -16.74 29.23 -54.80
N VAL A 333 -16.68 28.56 -53.63
CA VAL A 333 -17.59 28.64 -52.43
C VAL A 333 -19.03 28.12 -52.52
N GLU A 334 -19.39 27.15 -51.65
CA GLU A 334 -20.41 27.35 -50.59
C GLU A 334 -20.45 26.22 -49.53
N GLU A 335 -20.94 26.64 -48.38
CA GLU A 335 -20.93 26.14 -47.01
C GLU A 335 -22.17 25.28 -46.70
N VAL A 336 -22.10 24.20 -45.90
CA VAL A 336 -23.23 23.78 -45.03
C VAL A 336 -22.75 23.06 -43.76
N VAL A 337 -23.12 23.66 -42.62
CA VAL A 337 -23.13 23.13 -41.26
C VAL A 337 -24.42 22.33 -41.04
N GLU A 338 -24.37 21.17 -40.36
CA GLU A 338 -25.46 20.73 -39.45
C GLU A 338 -25.01 19.60 -38.49
N GLU A 339 -25.09 19.88 -37.18
CA GLU A 339 -25.21 18.91 -36.07
C GLU A 339 -26.70 18.47 -35.92
N PRO A 340 -27.12 17.72 -34.88
CA PRO A 340 -26.71 16.40 -34.39
C PRO A 340 -27.94 15.46 -34.27
N VAL A 341 -27.75 14.13 -34.13
CA VAL A 341 -28.82 13.24 -33.64
C VAL A 341 -28.28 12.25 -32.60
N VAL A 342 -28.95 12.26 -31.46
CA VAL A 342 -28.81 11.41 -30.27
C VAL A 342 -29.78 10.23 -30.37
N ALA A 343 -29.33 9.02 -29.99
CA ALA A 343 -30.19 7.99 -29.38
C ALA A 343 -29.37 7.00 -28.52
N ASP A 344 -29.59 7.13 -27.20
CA ASP A 344 -29.47 6.18 -26.08
C ASP A 344 -29.95 4.72 -26.38
N ASN A 345 -29.68 3.63 -25.66
CA ASN A 345 -28.96 3.26 -24.42
C ASN A 345 -28.99 1.70 -24.30
N LEU A 346 -28.00 1.05 -23.68
CA LEU A 346 -28.17 0.15 -22.50
C LEU A 346 -26.87 -0.57 -22.04
N ASN A 347 -26.55 -0.32 -20.76
CA ASN A 347 -25.60 -0.86 -19.74
C ASN A 347 -25.26 -2.37 -19.80
N GLU A 348 -24.18 -2.92 -19.22
CA GLU A 348 -23.35 -2.66 -18.01
C GLU A 348 -21.90 -3.11 -18.24
N VAL A 349 -20.87 -2.48 -17.63
CA VAL A 349 -19.88 -3.08 -16.68
C VAL A 349 -19.09 -1.94 -16.00
N THR A 350 -18.88 -2.06 -14.70
CA THR A 350 -18.07 -1.19 -13.82
C THR A 350 -16.60 -1.13 -14.25
N SER A 351 -16.13 0.03 -14.72
CA SER A 351 -14.73 0.24 -15.08
C SER A 351 -13.87 0.66 -13.87
N THR A 352 -13.10 -0.27 -13.32
CA THR A 352 -11.85 0.03 -12.61
C THR A 352 -10.84 0.63 -13.59
N PRO A 353 -10.14 1.73 -13.27
CA PRO A 353 -9.20 2.34 -14.21
C PRO A 353 -7.92 1.49 -14.33
N ASN A 354 -7.43 1.34 -15.57
CA ASN A 354 -6.20 0.66 -15.96
C ASN A 354 -4.95 1.29 -15.28
N PRO A 355 -3.84 0.54 -15.07
CA PRO A 355 -2.57 1.14 -14.68
C PRO A 355 -2.10 2.12 -15.77
N GLU A 356 -2.09 3.40 -15.45
CA GLU A 356 -1.61 4.44 -16.35
C GLU A 356 -0.10 4.59 -16.18
N HIS A 357 0.64 4.33 -17.26
CA HIS A 357 2.02 4.78 -17.38
C HIS A 357 2.02 6.30 -17.55
N GLY A 358 2.63 7.02 -16.62
CA GLY A 358 2.75 8.48 -16.65
C GLY A 358 1.85 9.22 -15.66
N VAL A 359 1.67 10.51 -15.91
CA VAL A 359 0.88 11.43 -15.07
C VAL A 359 -0.59 11.38 -15.47
N THR A 360 -1.45 11.11 -14.51
CA THR A 360 -2.90 11.12 -14.69
C THR A 360 -3.58 12.05 -13.69
N TYR A 361 -4.59 12.77 -14.17
CA TYR A 361 -5.48 13.60 -13.38
C TYR A 361 -6.87 12.96 -13.21
N LYS A 362 -7.41 13.05 -11.99
CA LYS A 362 -8.78 12.62 -11.65
C LYS A 362 -9.51 13.72 -10.90
N VAL A 363 -10.84 13.77 -10.91
CA VAL A 363 -11.62 14.77 -10.15
C VAL A 363 -12.16 14.14 -8.87
N GLN A 364 -11.68 14.58 -7.71
CA GLN A 364 -12.22 14.10 -6.44
C GLN A 364 -13.51 14.86 -6.09
N VAL A 365 -14.57 14.11 -5.79
CA VAL A 365 -15.91 14.64 -5.48
C VAL A 365 -16.32 14.39 -4.03
N GLY A 366 -15.59 13.54 -3.31
CA GLY A 366 -15.82 13.27 -1.90
C GLY A 366 -14.70 12.46 -1.27
N ALA A 367 -14.66 12.45 0.06
CA ALA A 367 -13.85 11.54 0.84
C ALA A 367 -14.58 11.19 2.15
N GLY A 368 -14.41 9.98 2.65
CA GLY A 368 -14.98 9.57 3.93
C GLY A 368 -14.31 8.33 4.52
N HIS A 369 -14.55 8.07 5.80
CA HIS A 369 -14.05 6.89 6.52
C HIS A 369 -14.97 5.66 6.40
N LYS A 370 -16.17 5.84 5.83
CA LYS A 370 -17.14 4.77 5.56
C LYS A 370 -17.44 4.74 4.07
N THR A 371 -17.62 3.55 3.52
CA THR A 371 -18.01 3.36 2.12
C THR A 371 -19.45 3.83 1.93
N VAL A 372 -19.68 4.59 0.86
CA VAL A 372 -21.01 4.90 0.34
C VAL A 372 -21.10 4.40 -1.09
N PRO A 373 -22.25 3.87 -1.52
CA PRO A 373 -22.40 3.36 -2.88
C PRO A 373 -22.32 4.51 -3.89
N ALA A 374 -21.85 4.24 -5.12
CA ALA A 374 -21.77 5.26 -6.17
C ALA A 374 -23.12 5.94 -6.47
N THR A 375 -24.23 5.21 -6.30
CA THR A 375 -25.61 5.72 -6.42
C THR A 375 -25.91 6.89 -5.48
N TYR A 376 -25.21 6.97 -4.34
CA TYR A 376 -25.32 8.08 -3.39
C TYR A 376 -25.04 9.44 -4.05
N PHE A 377 -24.03 9.52 -4.93
CA PHE A 377 -23.66 10.77 -5.59
C PHE A 377 -24.68 11.21 -6.64
N ASN A 378 -25.34 10.24 -7.28
CA ASN A 378 -26.46 10.51 -8.17
C ASN A 378 -27.66 11.06 -7.37
N THR A 379 -28.09 10.36 -6.32
CA THR A 379 -29.26 10.76 -5.52
C THR A 379 -29.03 12.08 -4.75
N LYS A 380 -27.86 12.28 -4.17
CA LYS A 380 -27.59 13.42 -3.28
C LYS A 380 -27.10 14.66 -4.01
N PHE A 381 -26.31 14.46 -5.07
CA PHE A 381 -25.64 15.54 -5.80
C PHE A 381 -26.01 15.57 -7.29
N ASN A 382 -27.03 14.83 -7.74
CA ASN A 382 -27.43 14.76 -9.15
C ASN A 382 -26.23 14.53 -10.11
N LEU A 383 -25.23 13.77 -9.63
CA LEU A 383 -24.02 13.49 -10.36
C LEU A 383 -24.25 12.21 -11.19
N LYS A 384 -24.40 12.37 -12.51
CA LYS A 384 -24.59 11.26 -13.45
C LYS A 384 -23.29 10.58 -13.88
N ASP A 385 -22.16 11.12 -13.46
CA ASP A 385 -20.85 10.58 -13.77
C ASP A 385 -20.55 9.29 -13.01
N ASN A 386 -19.80 8.37 -13.63
CA ASN A 386 -19.29 7.20 -12.93
C ASN A 386 -18.31 7.64 -11.84
N VAL A 387 -18.56 7.17 -10.61
CA VAL A 387 -17.74 7.46 -9.43
C VAL A 387 -16.95 6.22 -9.06
N SER A 388 -15.63 6.30 -9.22
CA SER A 388 -14.67 5.29 -8.77
C SER A 388 -14.23 5.56 -7.33
N THR A 389 -13.83 4.52 -6.62
CA THR A 389 -13.34 4.61 -5.23
C THR A 389 -11.89 4.22 -5.12
N MET A 390 -11.13 4.95 -4.30
CA MET A 390 -9.73 4.67 -4.00
C MET A 390 -9.47 4.87 -2.51
N ASN A 391 -8.79 3.92 -1.87
CA ASN A 391 -8.35 4.08 -0.49
C ASN A 391 -6.97 4.76 -0.46
N HIS A 392 -6.81 5.77 0.38
CA HIS A 392 -5.55 6.48 0.56
C HIS A 392 -5.51 7.08 1.95
N GLU A 393 -4.51 6.67 2.75
CA GLU A 393 -4.33 7.11 4.14
C GLU A 393 -5.57 6.89 5.03
N GLY A 394 -6.30 5.77 4.81
CA GLY A 394 -7.52 5.45 5.57
C GLY A 394 -8.77 6.22 5.12
N TRP A 395 -8.66 7.07 4.09
CA TRP A 395 -9.79 7.75 3.47
C TRP A 395 -10.22 7.04 2.20
N ILE A 396 -11.52 6.76 2.09
CA ILE A 396 -12.15 6.34 0.84
C ILE A 396 -12.42 7.61 0.04
N LYS A 397 -11.62 7.82 -1.01
CA LYS A 397 -11.75 8.94 -1.94
C LYS A 397 -12.65 8.53 -3.10
N TYR A 398 -13.55 9.42 -3.48
CA TYR A 398 -14.49 9.25 -4.58
C TYR A 398 -14.03 10.12 -5.75
N LEU A 399 -13.75 9.48 -6.88
CA LEU A 399 -13.05 10.05 -8.03
C LEU A 399 -13.89 9.89 -9.30
N VAL A 400 -13.94 10.95 -10.11
CA VAL A 400 -14.64 11.03 -11.39
C VAL A 400 -13.62 11.19 -12.51
N GLY A 401 -13.70 10.30 -13.49
CA GLY A 401 -12.90 10.30 -14.70
C GLY A 401 -11.41 10.02 -14.47
N SER A 402 -10.70 9.82 -15.59
CA SER A 402 -9.26 9.67 -15.69
C SER A 402 -8.80 10.46 -16.91
N PHE A 403 -7.83 11.35 -16.75
CA PHE A 403 -7.42 12.28 -17.80
C PHE A 403 -5.89 12.40 -17.85
N ASN A 404 -5.31 12.32 -19.05
CA ASN A 404 -3.87 12.51 -19.25
C ASN A 404 -3.46 14.00 -19.28
N GLU A 405 -4.43 14.90 -19.45
CA GLU A 405 -4.20 16.34 -19.48
C GLU A 405 -4.90 17.08 -18.32
N TYR A 406 -4.18 18.01 -17.69
CA TYR A 406 -4.70 18.84 -16.61
C TYR A 406 -5.89 19.68 -17.06
N LYS A 407 -5.85 20.23 -18.29
CA LYS A 407 -6.95 21.04 -18.83
C LYS A 407 -8.25 20.25 -18.88
N SER A 408 -8.21 18.99 -19.36
CA SER A 408 -9.38 18.11 -19.46
C SER A 408 -9.97 17.77 -18.07
N ALA A 409 -9.12 17.47 -17.09
CA ALA A 409 -9.56 17.26 -15.71
C ALA A 409 -10.15 18.53 -15.07
N ARG A 410 -9.56 19.69 -15.34
CA ARG A 410 -10.06 21.00 -14.87
C ARG A 410 -11.43 21.32 -15.47
N ASP A 411 -11.60 21.09 -16.78
CA ASP A 411 -12.86 21.35 -17.48
C ASP A 411 -13.95 20.40 -16.96
N LYS A 412 -13.60 19.14 -16.68
CA LYS A 412 -14.51 18.20 -16.00
C LYS A 412 -14.88 18.67 -14.60
N ARG A 413 -13.90 19.08 -13.78
CA ARG A 413 -14.12 19.62 -12.43
C ARG A 413 -15.10 20.78 -12.46
N ASN A 414 -15.01 21.68 -13.43
CA ASN A 414 -15.93 22.81 -13.53
C ASN A 414 -17.37 22.37 -13.81
N LYS A 415 -17.58 21.36 -14.66
CA LYS A 415 -18.92 20.76 -14.89
C LYS A 415 -19.46 20.11 -13.61
N VAL A 416 -18.61 19.36 -12.91
CA VAL A 416 -18.97 18.68 -11.65
C VAL A 416 -19.29 19.68 -10.53
N ARG A 417 -18.60 20.83 -10.49
CA ARG A 417 -18.81 21.90 -9.49
C ARG A 417 -20.17 22.57 -9.54
N ASN A 418 -20.93 22.40 -10.63
CA ASN A 418 -22.32 22.83 -10.69
C ASN A 418 -23.16 22.15 -9.60
N ASN A 419 -22.82 20.90 -9.25
CA ASN A 419 -23.53 20.14 -8.23
C ASN A 419 -22.67 19.85 -6.98
N VAL A 420 -21.37 19.62 -7.14
CA VAL A 420 -20.43 19.31 -6.05
C VAL A 420 -19.40 20.42 -5.93
N LYS A 421 -19.73 21.47 -5.17
CA LYS A 421 -18.90 22.68 -5.03
C LYS A 421 -17.47 22.42 -4.52
N THR A 422 -17.30 21.37 -3.72
CA THR A 422 -16.02 20.97 -3.13
C THR A 422 -15.13 20.16 -4.06
N ALA A 423 -15.56 19.88 -5.29
CA ALA A 423 -14.78 19.04 -6.21
C ALA A 423 -13.46 19.71 -6.61
N PHE A 424 -12.38 18.91 -6.67
CA PHE A 424 -11.04 19.39 -7.05
C PHE A 424 -10.27 18.37 -7.88
N VAL A 425 -9.27 18.85 -8.64
CA VAL A 425 -8.41 17.99 -9.46
C VAL A 425 -7.33 17.38 -8.59
N THR A 426 -7.03 16.13 -8.87
CA THR A 426 -6.07 15.29 -8.19
C THR A 426 -5.13 14.67 -9.21
N ALA A 427 -3.88 14.42 -8.85
CA ALA A 427 -2.89 13.91 -9.80
C ALA A 427 -2.16 12.68 -9.26
N TYR A 428 -1.78 11.80 -10.16
CA TYR A 428 -1.15 10.54 -9.89
C TYR A 428 -0.01 10.34 -10.89
N ASN A 429 1.12 9.81 -10.46
CA ASN A 429 2.18 9.36 -11.35
C ASN A 429 2.41 7.88 -11.11
N SER A 430 2.22 7.06 -12.14
CA SER A 430 2.36 5.59 -12.04
C SER A 430 1.55 5.01 -10.88
N GLY A 431 0.31 5.46 -10.73
CA GLY A 431 -0.61 5.06 -9.64
C GLY A 431 -0.36 5.71 -8.26
N THR A 432 0.79 6.35 -8.05
CA THR A 432 1.11 7.04 -6.78
C THR A 432 0.58 8.46 -6.78
N ARG A 433 -0.08 8.87 -5.69
CA ARG A 433 -0.61 10.24 -5.54
C ARG A 433 0.52 11.26 -5.49
N ILE A 434 0.43 12.31 -6.30
CA ILE A 434 1.34 13.45 -6.30
C ILE A 434 0.56 14.77 -6.28
N THR A 435 1.24 15.89 -6.03
CA THR A 435 0.64 17.22 -6.15
C THR A 435 0.37 17.55 -7.62
N VAL A 436 -0.63 18.40 -7.88
CA VAL A 436 -0.91 18.87 -9.25
C VAL A 436 0.28 19.67 -9.80
N GLN A 437 1.03 20.37 -8.96
CA GLN A 437 2.21 21.10 -9.38
C GLN A 437 3.33 20.15 -9.83
N GLU A 438 3.63 19.10 -9.08
CA GLU A 438 4.58 18.06 -9.48
C GLU A 438 4.14 17.39 -10.78
N ALA A 439 2.85 17.07 -10.90
CA ALA A 439 2.28 16.46 -12.08
C ALA A 439 2.51 17.33 -13.32
N LEU A 440 2.24 18.63 -13.24
CA LEU A 440 2.47 19.58 -14.32
C LEU A 440 3.95 19.72 -14.69
N MET A 441 4.87 19.64 -13.72
CA MET A 441 6.32 19.66 -13.97
C MET A 441 6.77 18.39 -14.70
N ILE A 442 6.30 17.22 -14.27
CA ILE A 442 6.63 15.92 -14.88
C ILE A 442 6.06 15.82 -16.30
N SER A 443 4.81 16.25 -16.49
CA SER A 443 4.12 16.15 -17.78
C SER A 443 4.42 17.33 -18.72
N ASN A 444 5.21 18.33 -18.28
CA ASN A 444 5.46 19.58 -18.99
C ASN A 444 4.17 20.31 -19.46
N GLN A 445 3.14 20.34 -18.60
CA GLN A 445 1.83 20.94 -18.90
C GLN A 445 1.64 22.29 -18.17
N LYS A 446 0.77 23.15 -18.72
CA LYS A 446 0.51 24.48 -18.16
C LYS A 446 -0.63 24.47 -17.14
N TRP A 447 -0.53 25.33 -16.12
CA TRP A 447 -1.63 25.59 -15.20
C TRP A 447 -2.70 26.45 -15.86
N TYR A 448 -3.93 25.94 -15.92
CA TYR A 448 -5.13 26.67 -16.31
C TYR A 448 -5.96 27.04 -15.08
N LYS A 449 -6.42 28.30 -14.99
CA LYS A 449 -7.28 28.78 -13.90
C LYS A 449 -8.70 28.22 -14.01
#